data_AF-A0A4P5TPD4-F1
#
_entry.id   AF-A0A4P5TPD4-F1
#
_cell.length_a   1.000
_cell.length_b   1.000
_cell.length_c   1.000
_cell.angle_alpha   90.00
_cell.angle_beta   90.00
_cell.angle_gamma   90.00
#
_symmetry.space_group_name_H-M   'P 1'
#
loop_
_entity.id
_entity.type
_entity.pdbx_description
1 polymer ?
#
loop_
_entity_poly.entity_id
_entity_poly.type
_entity_poly.pdbx_seq_one_letter_code
_entity_poly.pdbx_strand_id
1 'polypeptide(L)'
;MSLSQVDSFIQTNQHLPGLPCEHDVVNNGQDVGELQVLQQQKIEELTLYAIDLQKQLKSQQHLISEQKRLLTAQETRLEKLEALINQK
;
A
#
# COMPACT_ATOMS: atom_id res chain seq x y z
N MET A 1 1.09 -2.14 -15.02
CA MET A 1 2.49 -2.28 -14.55
C MET A 1 2.42 -2.45 -13.03
N SER A 2 3.22 -3.31 -12.41
CA SER A 2 3.25 -3.40 -10.94
C SER A 2 3.94 -2.17 -10.34
N LEU A 3 3.68 -1.83 -9.07
CA LEU A 3 4.36 -0.72 -8.39
C LEU A 3 5.89 -0.89 -8.38
N SER A 4 6.39 -2.12 -8.29
CA SER A 4 7.83 -2.42 -8.37
C SER A 4 8.42 -2.12 -9.75
N GLN A 5 7.68 -2.43 -10.82
CA GLN A 5 8.09 -2.08 -12.17
C GLN A 5 8.03 -0.57 -12.42
N VAL A 6 7.05 0.13 -11.84
CA VAL A 6 6.96 1.60 -11.88
C VAL A 6 8.15 2.22 -11.15
N ASP A 7 8.48 1.74 -9.96
CA ASP A 7 9.65 2.22 -9.19
C ASP A 7 10.96 2.03 -9.97
N SER A 8 11.17 0.86 -10.55
CA SER A 8 12.35 0.58 -11.40
C SER A 8 12.43 1.52 -12.60
N PHE A 9 11.28 1.84 -13.21
CA PHE A 9 11.23 2.79 -14.32
C PHE A 9 11.59 4.20 -13.85
N ILE A 10 11.04 4.66 -12.73
CA ILE A 10 11.33 6.00 -12.18
C ILE A 10 12.81 6.13 -11.82
N GLN A 11 13.42 5.12 -11.21
CA GLN A 11 14.85 5.17 -10.85
C GLN A 11 15.74 5.35 -12.10
N THR A 12 15.35 4.73 -13.22
CA THR A 12 16.13 4.78 -14.47
C THR A 12 15.85 6.06 -15.27
N ASN A 13 14.57 6.44 -15.39
CA ASN A 13 14.12 7.48 -16.33
C ASN A 13 13.81 8.82 -15.64
N GLN A 14 13.75 8.86 -14.30
CA GLN A 14 13.45 10.05 -13.48
C GLN A 14 12.06 10.66 -13.70
N HIS A 15 11.20 9.99 -14.47
CA HIS A 15 9.80 10.36 -14.66
C HIS A 15 8.92 9.11 -14.66
N LEU A 16 7.60 9.32 -14.56
CA LEU A 16 6.64 8.24 -14.60
C LEU A 16 6.47 7.68 -16.02
N PRO A 17 6.18 6.37 -16.17
CA PRO A 17 5.83 5.80 -17.47
C PRO A 17 4.64 6.52 -18.10
N GLY A 18 4.79 6.89 -19.38
CA GLY A 18 3.73 7.56 -20.16
C GLY A 18 3.58 9.06 -19.88
N LEU A 19 4.41 9.65 -19.01
CA LEU A 19 4.53 11.10 -18.87
C LEU A 19 5.82 11.58 -19.54
N PRO A 20 5.82 12.75 -20.19
CA PRO A 20 7.03 13.34 -20.73
C PRO A 20 8.00 13.71 -19.60
N CYS A 21 9.30 13.66 -19.89
CA CYS A 21 10.28 14.18 -18.95
C CYS A 21 10.27 15.72 -18.96
N GLU A 22 10.75 16.33 -17.88
CA GLU A 22 10.78 17.79 -17.75
C GLU A 22 11.50 18.47 -18.92
N HIS A 23 12.64 17.91 -19.35
CA HIS A 23 13.41 18.42 -20.48
C HIS A 23 12.60 18.47 -21.78
N ASP A 24 11.76 17.46 -22.05
CA ASP A 24 10.94 17.42 -23.27
C ASP A 24 9.83 18.46 -23.21
N VAL A 25 9.21 18.65 -22.05
CA VAL A 25 8.17 19.68 -21.84
C VAL A 25 8.73 21.08 -22.03
N VAL A 26 9.94 21.35 -21.50
CA VAL A 26 10.57 22.68 -21.58
C VAL A 26 11.02 23.01 -22.99
N ASN A 27 11.61 22.06 -23.72
CA ASN A 27 12.23 22.34 -25.02
C ASN A 27 11.28 22.26 -26.21
N ASN A 28 10.31 21.34 -26.17
CA ASN A 28 9.41 21.11 -27.30
C ASN A 28 8.04 21.78 -27.10
N GLY A 29 7.75 22.26 -25.89
CA GLY A 29 6.39 22.60 -25.47
C GLY A 29 5.51 21.35 -25.41
N GLN A 30 4.40 21.44 -24.68
CA GLN A 30 3.39 20.38 -24.65
C GLN A 30 2.00 21.00 -24.63
N ASP A 31 1.05 20.32 -25.26
CA ASP A 31 -0.35 20.69 -25.15
C ASP A 31 -0.83 20.53 -23.70
N VAL A 32 -1.37 21.61 -23.14
CA VAL A 32 -1.84 21.63 -21.75
C VAL A 32 -3.05 20.71 -21.55
N GLY A 33 -3.91 20.59 -22.56
CA GLY A 33 -5.05 19.68 -22.55
C GLY A 33 -4.60 18.21 -22.50
N GLU A 34 -3.60 17.84 -23.28
CA GLU A 34 -3.01 16.49 -23.24
C GLU A 34 -2.38 16.18 -21.87
N LEU A 35 -1.61 17.11 -21.30
CA LEU A 35 -1.05 16.94 -19.96
C LEU A 35 -2.14 16.81 -18.89
N GLN A 36 -3.24 17.55 -19.02
CA GLN A 36 -4.34 17.47 -18.09
C GLN A 36 -5.08 16.12 -18.18
N VAL A 37 -5.26 15.58 -19.39
CA VAL A 37 -5.81 14.21 -19.57
C VAL A 37 -4.89 13.18 -18.93
N LEU A 38 -3.58 13.25 -19.18
CA LEU A 38 -2.59 12.35 -18.58
C LEU A 38 -2.60 12.45 -17.04
N GLN A 39 -2.71 13.66 -16.50
CA GLN A 39 -2.80 13.88 -15.05
C GLN A 39 -4.06 13.23 -14.47
N GLN A 40 -5.22 13.39 -15.11
CA GLN A 40 -6.47 12.77 -14.64
C GLN A 40 -6.41 11.25 -14.68
N GLN A 41 -5.81 10.66 -15.72
CA GLN A 41 -5.57 9.21 -15.77
C GLN A 41 -4.71 8.74 -14.60
N LYS A 42 -3.66 9.49 -14.22
CA LYS A 42 -2.81 9.14 -13.07
C LYS A 42 -3.52 9.31 -11.73
N ILE A 43 -4.39 10.30 -11.58
CA ILE A 43 -5.23 10.45 -10.38
C ILE A 43 -6.19 9.26 -10.26
N GLU A 44 -6.78 8.80 -11.36
CA GLU A 44 -7.66 7.63 -11.35
C GLU A 44 -6.89 6.35 -10.99
N GLU A 45 -5.71 6.15 -11.58
CA GLU A 45 -4.80 5.03 -11.24
C GLU A 45 -4.41 5.04 -9.75
N LEU A 46 -4.02 6.20 -9.20
CA LEU A 46 -3.70 6.36 -7.78
C LEU A 46 -4.91 6.10 -6.88
N THR A 47 -6.10 6.52 -7.30
CA THR A 47 -7.34 6.28 -6.56
C THR A 47 -7.63 4.77 -6.48
N LEU A 48 -7.43 4.03 -7.57
CA LEU A 48 -7.56 2.58 -7.57
C LEU A 48 -6.56 1.91 -6.63
N TYR A 49 -5.30 2.33 -6.63
CA TYR A 49 -4.30 1.83 -5.67
C TYR A 49 -4.69 2.15 -4.22
N ALA A 50 -5.20 3.36 -3.94
CA ALA A 50 -5.64 3.74 -2.60
C ALA A 50 -6.81 2.88 -2.11
N ILE A 51 -7.78 2.57 -2.97
CA ILE A 51 -8.88 1.65 -2.65
C ILE A 51 -8.35 0.25 -2.32
N ASP A 52 -7.41 -0.26 -3.11
CA ASP A 52 -6.82 -1.57 -2.88
C ASP A 52 -6.02 -1.63 -1.57
N LEU A 53 -5.18 -0.62 -1.32
CA LEU A 53 -4.45 -0.47 -0.05
C LEU A 53 -5.40 -0.40 1.15
N GLN A 54 -6.53 0.30 1.03
CA GLN A 54 -7.53 0.35 2.10
C GLN A 54 -8.14 -1.03 2.38
N LYS A 55 -8.40 -1.84 1.34
CA LYS A 55 -8.87 -3.23 1.51
C LYS A 55 -7.82 -4.09 2.21
N GLN A 56 -6.57 -4.00 1.78
CA GLN A 56 -5.46 -4.73 2.41
C GLN A 56 -5.27 -4.35 3.88
N LEU A 57 -5.35 -3.05 4.21
CA LEU A 57 -5.27 -2.56 5.59
C LEU A 57 -6.40 -3.09 6.47
N LYS A 58 -7.65 -3.09 5.96
CA LYS A 58 -8.80 -3.66 6.70
C LYS A 58 -8.60 -5.16 6.96
N SER A 59 -8.11 -5.90 5.97
CA SER A 59 -7.81 -7.34 6.11
C SER A 59 -6.73 -7.59 7.17
N GLN A 60 -5.64 -6.82 7.13
CA GLN A 60 -4.55 -6.90 8.11
C GLN A 60 -5.03 -6.54 9.52
N GLN A 61 -5.84 -5.49 9.67
CA GLN A 61 -6.42 -5.12 10.97
C GLN A 61 -7.30 -6.24 11.54
N HIS A 62 -8.11 -6.89 10.72
CA HIS A 62 -8.90 -8.04 11.13
C HIS A 62 -8.01 -9.19 11.60
N LEU A 63 -6.98 -9.56 10.83
CA LEU A 63 -6.04 -10.62 11.22
C LEU A 63 -5.33 -10.30 12.54
N ILE A 64 -4.88 -9.06 12.73
CA ILE A 64 -4.24 -8.61 13.98
C ILE A 64 -5.22 -8.71 15.15
N SER A 65 -6.49 -8.34 14.98
CA SER A 65 -7.49 -8.46 16.05
C SER A 65 -7.73 -9.93 16.45
N GLU A 66 -7.79 -10.83 15.48
CA GLU A 66 -7.96 -12.26 15.73
C GLU A 66 -6.74 -12.86 16.44
N GLN A 67 -5.53 -12.50 15.99
CA GLN A 67 -4.28 -12.92 16.65
C GLN A 67 -4.22 -12.44 18.09
N LYS A 68 -4.58 -11.18 18.37
CA LYS A 68 -4.64 -10.64 19.74
C LYS A 68 -5.61 -11.43 20.61
N ARG A 69 -6.80 -11.75 20.09
CA ARG A 69 -7.79 -12.56 20.82
C ARG A 69 -7.26 -13.95 21.16
N LEU A 70 -6.58 -14.59 20.22
CA LEU A 70 -5.95 -15.89 20.43
C LEU A 70 -4.84 -15.82 21.49
N LEU A 71 -4.00 -14.79 21.46
CA LEU A 71 -2.96 -14.57 22.46
C LEU A 71 -3.56 -14.43 23.86
N THR A 72 -4.56 -13.56 24.04
CA THR A 72 -5.23 -13.40 25.35
C THR A 72 -5.85 -14.71 25.85
N ALA A 73 -6.47 -15.49 24.96
CA ALA A 73 -7.03 -16.79 25.33
C ALA A 73 -5.95 -17.80 25.76
N GLN A 74 -4.77 -17.77 25.12
CA GLN A 74 -3.64 -18.60 25.51
C GLN A 74 -3.06 -18.15 26.86
N GLU A 75 -2.89 -16.84 27.09
CA GLU A 75 -2.44 -16.27 28.37
C GLU A 75 -3.35 -16.72 29.52
N THR A 76 -4.68 -16.58 29.38
CA THR A 76 -5.64 -17.04 30.40
C THR A 76 -5.54 -18.54 30.66
N ARG A 77 -5.24 -19.35 29.63
CA ARG A 77 -5.06 -20.80 29.80
C ARG A 77 -3.78 -21.12 30.55
N LEU A 78 -2.69 -20.39 30.28
CA LEU A 78 -1.42 -20.54 30.99
C LEU A 78 -1.59 -20.18 32.47
N GLU A 79 -2.22 -19.04 32.79
CA GLU A 79 -2.51 -18.64 34.17
C GLU A 79 -3.28 -19.72 34.94
N LYS A 80 -4.30 -20.33 34.32
CA LYS A 80 -5.06 -21.43 34.92
C LYS A 80 -4.20 -22.66 35.19
N LEU A 81 -3.30 -23.01 34.27
CA LEU A 81 -2.40 -24.15 34.44
C LEU A 81 -1.38 -23.89 35.56
N GLU A 82 -0.81 -22.68 35.60
CA GLU A 82 0.11 -22.26 36.66
C GLU A 82 -0.55 -22.29 38.05
N ALA A 83 -1.80 -21.82 38.15
CA ALA A 83 -2.56 -21.88 39.39
C ALA A 83 -2.80 -23.33 39.87
N LEU A 84 -3.04 -24.26 38.94
CA LEU A 84 -3.23 -25.69 39.26
C LEU A 84 -1.93 -26.37 39.70
N ILE A 85 -0.79 -25.96 39.15
CA ILE A 85 0.53 -26.47 39.53
C ILE A 85 0.92 -25.98 40.92
N ASN A 86 0.70 -24.69 41.23
CA ASN A 86 1.08 -24.08 42.51
C ASN A 86 0.19 -24.48 43.69
N GLN A 87 -0.92 -25.21 43.46
CA GLN A 87 -1.79 -25.77 44.50
C GLN A 87 -1.41 -27.20 44.93
N LYS A 88 -0.42 -27.83 44.27
CA LYS A 88 0.13 -29.14 44.63
C LYS A 88 1.46 -29.00 45.36
#